data_AF-A0A3N0W912-F1
#
_entry.id   AF-A0A3N0W912-F1
#
_cell.length_a   1.000
_cell.length_b   1.000
_cell.length_c   1.000
_cell.angle_alpha   90.00
_cell.angle_beta   90.00
_cell.angle_gamma   90.00
#
_symmetry.space_group_name_H-M   'P 1'
#
loop_
_entity.id
_entity.type
_entity.pdbx_description
1 polymer ?
#
loop_
_entity_poly.entity_id
_entity_poly.type
_entity_poly.pdbx_seq_one_letter_code
_entity_poly.pdbx_strand_id
1 'polypeptide(L)'
;MDRKLKLFLIKSFTVLFFIHLAYFIYGYVKFKGLQEINIYTEFYRFKFYDDVSISHFFISGLFLFFFIIVLLRNHSKKRDELSKILGTGIILLLVSFLSLTFFISYSFGLNAKLRTELPEKSLNKDKTLLNVLQPFLYNYTSYSSEKLFNPENILYPRPYPVIEQRDTLYYDPNNRDYYSTESSYYSIDTLRMLSNDHKKLSNKARLVLDFLGLDTNELEKRIISEKKIGDSTEIIFKGAEVHPQYDEKMCIFLENKNLFSPVRTVSEYRQQYQNAVERYNLLYKYSQDSLLYSFQRLDVLLKKYNIETQIIPKELTKDVFYYRDHHQEPLNAIRNTYERNSLKEKFTTLDRLFYKPNYLHPSIRQMFISAVISVWLILFLLYLIWNFRSRKSSSK
;
A
#
# COMPACT_ATOMS: atom_id res chain seq x y z
N MET A 1 -35.56 -23.87 -23.23
CA MET A 1 -35.32 -24.96 -22.25
C MET A 1 -36.64 -25.40 -21.66
N ASP A 2 -36.81 -26.72 -21.51
CA ASP A 2 -37.93 -27.33 -20.79
C ASP A 2 -37.95 -26.87 -19.30
N ARG A 3 -39.14 -26.77 -18.69
CA ARG A 3 -39.35 -26.40 -17.28
C ARG A 3 -38.57 -27.32 -16.35
N LYS A 4 -38.48 -28.62 -16.66
CA LYS A 4 -37.70 -29.61 -15.90
C LYS A 4 -36.20 -29.26 -15.86
N LEU A 5 -35.63 -28.90 -17.00
CA LEU A 5 -34.22 -28.54 -17.12
C LEU A 5 -33.91 -27.21 -16.40
N LYS A 6 -34.80 -26.21 -16.51
CA LYS A 6 -34.66 -24.96 -15.74
C LYS A 6 -34.63 -25.21 -14.23
N LEU A 7 -35.55 -26.04 -13.74
CA LEU A 7 -35.65 -26.35 -12.31
C LEU A 7 -34.45 -27.15 -11.81
N PHE A 8 -33.90 -28.05 -12.64
CA PHE A 8 -32.64 -28.74 -12.37
C PHE A 8 -31.44 -27.77 -12.27
N LEU A 9 -31.31 -26.82 -13.20
CA LEU A 9 -30.24 -25.82 -13.13
C LEU A 9 -30.33 -25.00 -11.85
N ILE A 10 -31.53 -24.52 -11.50
CA ILE A 10 -31.76 -23.77 -10.25
C ILE A 10 -31.28 -24.59 -9.05
N LYS A 11 -31.71 -25.85 -8.94
CA LYS A 11 -31.27 -26.75 -7.85
C LYS A 11 -29.74 -26.93 -7.83
N SER A 12 -29.12 -27.09 -9.00
CA SER A 12 -27.67 -27.25 -9.11
C SER A 12 -26.93 -26.01 -8.62
N PHE A 13 -27.39 -24.82 -8.99
CA PHE A 13 -26.86 -23.55 -8.49
C PHE A 13 -27.07 -23.36 -7.00
N THR A 14 -28.22 -23.79 -6.47
CA THR A 14 -28.47 -23.79 -5.03
C THR A 14 -27.48 -24.68 -4.27
N VAL A 15 -27.20 -25.89 -4.78
CA VAL A 15 -26.20 -26.80 -4.19
C VAL A 15 -24.81 -26.16 -4.23
N LEU A 16 -24.38 -25.62 -5.38
CA LEU A 16 -23.10 -24.91 -5.50
C LEU A 16 -23.00 -23.76 -4.50
N PHE A 17 -24.07 -22.97 -4.37
CA PHE A 17 -24.13 -21.86 -3.42
C PHE A 17 -23.91 -22.33 -1.97
N PHE A 18 -24.57 -23.41 -1.55
CA PHE A 18 -24.37 -23.96 -0.20
C PHE A 18 -22.94 -24.48 0.02
N ILE A 19 -22.32 -25.08 -0.99
CA ILE A 19 -20.91 -25.49 -0.91
C ILE A 19 -20.02 -24.26 -0.73
N HIS A 20 -20.17 -23.24 -1.57
CA HIS A 20 -19.43 -21.98 -1.43
C HIS A 20 -19.63 -21.34 -0.05
N LEU A 21 -20.86 -21.33 0.46
CA LEU A 21 -21.18 -20.81 1.78
C LEU A 21 -20.50 -21.61 2.89
N ALA A 22 -20.49 -22.94 2.81
CA ALA A 22 -19.82 -23.80 3.79
C ALA A 22 -18.30 -23.51 3.83
N TYR A 23 -17.66 -23.39 2.66
CA TYR A 23 -16.24 -23.02 2.59
C TYR A 23 -15.97 -21.60 3.11
N PHE A 24 -16.87 -20.66 2.83
CA PHE A 24 -16.80 -19.31 3.38
C PHE A 24 -16.87 -19.32 4.92
N ILE A 25 -17.86 -20.02 5.51
CA ILE A 25 -18.00 -20.15 6.96
C ILE A 25 -16.78 -20.83 7.56
N TYR A 26 -16.30 -21.90 6.92
CA TYR A 26 -15.10 -22.61 7.36
C TYR A 26 -13.87 -21.70 7.37
N GLY A 27 -13.68 -20.89 6.32
CA GLY A 27 -12.61 -19.88 6.29
C GLY A 27 -12.78 -18.81 7.36
N TYR A 28 -13.99 -18.33 7.58
CA TYR A 28 -14.29 -17.35 8.63
C TYR A 28 -13.95 -17.87 10.03
N VAL A 29 -14.25 -19.14 10.32
CA VAL A 29 -13.98 -19.79 11.62
C VAL A 29 -12.50 -20.18 11.78
N LYS A 30 -11.80 -20.54 10.69
CA LYS A 30 -10.39 -20.95 10.74
C LYS A 30 -9.40 -19.80 10.91
N PHE A 31 -9.84 -18.55 10.76
CA PHE A 31 -9.00 -17.40 11.04
C PHE A 31 -8.61 -17.38 12.52
N LYS A 32 -7.31 -17.50 12.81
CA LYS A 32 -6.77 -17.60 14.17
C LYS A 32 -6.50 -16.25 14.85
N GLY A 33 -6.80 -15.14 14.19
CA GLY A 33 -6.58 -13.79 14.70
C GLY A 33 -5.38 -13.06 14.08
N LEU A 34 -5.22 -11.78 14.44
CA LEU A 34 -4.19 -10.89 13.90
C LEU A 34 -2.76 -11.33 14.26
N GLN A 35 -2.57 -11.94 15.43
CA GLN A 35 -1.26 -12.35 15.93
C GLN A 35 -0.60 -13.40 15.03
N GLU A 36 -1.38 -14.29 14.43
CA GLU A 36 -0.91 -15.37 13.54
C GLU A 36 -0.60 -14.90 12.11
N ILE A 37 -0.91 -13.65 11.76
CA ILE A 37 -0.61 -13.12 10.42
C ILE A 37 0.90 -12.93 10.28
N ASN A 38 1.49 -13.48 9.23
CA ASN A 38 2.91 -13.39 8.90
C ASN A 38 3.09 -13.34 7.38
N ILE A 39 4.34 -13.26 6.91
CA ILE A 39 4.67 -13.20 5.47
C ILE A 39 4.12 -14.39 4.66
N TYR A 40 3.86 -15.53 5.30
CA TYR A 40 3.33 -16.73 4.67
C TYR A 40 1.81 -16.83 4.73
N THR A 41 1.09 -15.91 5.40
CA THR A 41 -0.37 -15.97 5.51
C THR A 41 -1.06 -15.99 4.14
N GLU A 42 -0.54 -15.25 3.17
CA GLU A 42 -1.04 -15.33 1.78
C GLU A 42 -0.80 -16.72 1.19
N PHE A 43 0.39 -17.29 1.38
CA PHE A 43 0.73 -18.64 0.92
C PHE A 43 -0.13 -19.72 1.58
N TYR A 44 -0.37 -19.66 2.89
CA TYR A 44 -1.18 -20.66 3.61
C TYR A 44 -2.66 -20.64 3.23
N ARG A 45 -3.19 -19.51 2.73
CA ARG A 45 -4.52 -19.50 2.08
C ARG A 45 -4.55 -20.43 0.88
N PHE A 46 -3.44 -20.55 0.16
CA PHE A 46 -3.26 -21.44 -0.98
C PHE A 46 -2.84 -22.84 -0.58
N LYS A 47 -2.03 -23.03 0.47
CA LYS A 47 -1.70 -24.38 0.95
C LYS A 47 -2.94 -25.19 1.31
N PHE A 48 -4.01 -24.54 1.79
CA PHE A 48 -5.32 -25.18 1.97
C PHE A 48 -5.87 -25.82 0.66
N TYR A 49 -5.59 -25.22 -0.50
CA TYR A 49 -5.94 -25.83 -1.79
C TYR A 49 -5.16 -27.13 -2.02
N ASP A 50 -3.88 -27.16 -1.65
CA ASP A 50 -3.01 -28.33 -1.80
C ASP A 50 -3.41 -29.46 -0.81
N ASP A 51 -3.60 -29.10 0.46
CA ASP A 51 -3.92 -30.05 1.54
C ASP A 51 -5.34 -30.63 1.42
N VAL A 52 -6.29 -29.88 0.86
CA VAL A 52 -7.67 -30.35 0.67
C VAL A 52 -7.95 -30.76 -0.79
N SER A 53 -6.92 -30.76 -1.65
CA SER A 53 -7.01 -31.02 -3.10
C SER A 53 -7.75 -32.31 -3.44
N ILE A 54 -7.51 -33.37 -2.67
CA ILE A 54 -8.10 -34.70 -2.91
C ILE A 54 -9.61 -34.68 -2.66
N SER A 55 -10.05 -34.19 -1.49
CA SER A 55 -11.48 -34.12 -1.17
C SER A 55 -12.22 -33.15 -2.11
N HIS A 56 -11.57 -32.05 -2.51
CA HIS A 56 -12.11 -31.13 -3.50
C HIS A 56 -12.28 -31.78 -4.87
N PHE A 57 -11.26 -32.51 -5.35
CA PHE A 57 -11.33 -33.23 -6.61
C PHE A 57 -12.51 -34.20 -6.63
N PHE A 58 -12.73 -34.94 -5.54
CA PHE A 58 -13.88 -35.85 -5.44
C PHE A 58 -15.23 -35.11 -5.39
N ILE A 59 -15.38 -34.07 -4.56
CA ILE A 59 -16.65 -33.33 -4.44
C ILE A 59 -17.01 -32.64 -5.76
N SER A 60 -16.07 -31.90 -6.34
CA SER A 60 -16.27 -31.18 -7.59
C SER A 60 -16.43 -32.13 -8.78
N GLY A 61 -15.64 -33.21 -8.83
CA GLY A 61 -15.72 -34.24 -9.87
C GLY A 61 -17.05 -34.99 -9.83
N LEU A 62 -17.49 -35.45 -8.65
CA LEU A 62 -18.78 -36.11 -8.48
C LEU A 62 -19.94 -35.17 -8.82
N PHE A 63 -19.90 -33.93 -8.35
CA PHE A 63 -20.94 -32.94 -8.68
C PHE A 63 -21.04 -32.72 -10.18
N LEU A 64 -19.91 -32.48 -10.87
CA LEU A 64 -19.88 -32.27 -12.32
C LEU A 64 -20.32 -33.53 -13.09
N PHE A 65 -19.96 -34.72 -12.61
CA PHE A 65 -20.38 -35.99 -13.19
C PHE A 65 -21.90 -36.21 -13.11
N PHE A 66 -22.50 -36.01 -11.93
CA PHE A 66 -23.96 -36.08 -11.80
C PHE A 66 -24.64 -34.94 -12.58
N PHE A 67 -24.04 -33.76 -12.59
CA PHE A 67 -24.56 -32.62 -13.33
C PHE A 67 -24.67 -32.94 -14.82
N ILE A 68 -23.60 -33.46 -15.43
CA ILE A 68 -23.60 -33.79 -16.86
C ILE A 68 -24.61 -34.92 -17.15
N ILE A 69 -24.68 -35.98 -16.33
CA ILE A 69 -25.65 -37.07 -16.54
C ILE A 69 -27.09 -36.53 -16.56
N VAL A 70 -27.45 -35.71 -15.57
CA VAL A 70 -28.81 -35.16 -15.46
C VAL A 70 -29.08 -34.13 -16.56
N LEU A 71 -28.07 -33.36 -16.97
CA LEU A 71 -28.16 -32.46 -18.12
C LEU A 71 -28.47 -33.24 -19.40
N LEU A 72 -27.69 -34.29 -19.70
CA LEU A 72 -27.86 -35.12 -20.91
C LEU A 72 -29.21 -35.85 -20.93
N ARG A 73 -29.66 -36.35 -19.77
CA ARG A 73 -30.96 -37.04 -19.63
C ARG A 73 -32.16 -36.11 -19.85
N ASN A 74 -32.05 -34.84 -19.45
CA ASN A 74 -33.14 -33.86 -19.53
C ASN A 74 -33.07 -32.95 -20.76
N HIS A 75 -32.04 -33.08 -21.60
CA HIS A 75 -32.01 -32.42 -22.90
C HIS A 75 -32.92 -33.15 -23.90
N SER A 76 -33.68 -32.36 -24.68
CA SER A 76 -34.69 -32.86 -25.61
C SER A 76 -34.06 -33.68 -26.74
N LYS A 77 -34.76 -34.72 -27.22
CA LYS A 77 -34.38 -35.47 -28.45
C LYS A 77 -34.49 -34.61 -29.73
N LYS A 78 -35.06 -33.41 -29.66
CA LYS A 78 -35.20 -32.51 -30.81
C LYS A 78 -33.93 -31.68 -31.01
N ARG A 79 -33.63 -31.41 -32.28
CA ARG A 79 -32.45 -30.65 -32.75
C ARG A 79 -32.36 -29.30 -32.04
N ASP A 80 -31.32 -29.12 -31.23
CA ASP A 80 -31.02 -27.81 -30.67
C ASP A 80 -30.39 -26.90 -31.73
N GLU A 81 -30.87 -25.66 -31.77
CA GLU A 81 -30.28 -24.57 -32.57
C GLU A 81 -28.90 -24.20 -32.02
N LEU A 82 -28.04 -23.61 -32.87
CA LEU A 82 -26.71 -23.15 -32.49
C LEU A 82 -26.73 -22.24 -31.25
N SER A 83 -27.73 -21.37 -31.13
CA SER A 83 -27.96 -20.49 -29.98
C SER A 83 -28.12 -21.27 -28.67
N LYS A 84 -28.85 -22.39 -28.68
CA LYS A 84 -29.09 -23.26 -27.51
C LYS A 84 -27.84 -24.08 -27.15
N ILE A 85 -27.08 -24.52 -28.15
CA ILE A 85 -25.79 -25.20 -27.95
C ILE A 85 -24.79 -24.26 -27.26
N LEU A 86 -24.65 -23.03 -27.76
CA LEU A 86 -23.78 -22.01 -27.17
C LEU A 86 -24.23 -21.65 -25.75
N GLY A 87 -25.53 -21.43 -25.53
CA GLY A 87 -26.08 -21.16 -24.19
C GLY A 87 -25.77 -22.27 -23.19
N THR A 88 -25.89 -23.54 -23.61
CA THR A 88 -25.54 -24.69 -22.76
C THR A 88 -24.03 -24.77 -22.49
N GLY A 89 -23.21 -24.44 -23.49
CA GLY A 89 -21.76 -24.33 -23.33
C GLY A 89 -21.35 -23.27 -22.30
N ILE A 90 -22.01 -22.11 -22.29
CA ILE A 90 -21.79 -21.06 -21.29
C ILE A 90 -22.20 -21.53 -19.90
N ILE A 91 -23.35 -22.21 -19.77
CA ILE A 91 -23.81 -22.77 -18.49
C ILE A 91 -22.80 -23.80 -17.96
N LEU A 92 -22.30 -24.68 -18.84
CA LEU A 92 -21.27 -25.65 -18.47
C LEU A 92 -19.97 -24.97 -18.02
N LEU A 93 -19.56 -23.88 -18.68
CA LEU A 93 -18.38 -23.12 -18.27
C LEU A 93 -18.58 -22.54 -16.87
N LEU A 94 -19.73 -21.93 -16.62
CA LEU A 94 -20.03 -21.28 -15.36
C LEU A 94 -20.15 -22.30 -14.21
N VAL A 95 -20.79 -23.44 -14.45
CA VAL A 95 -20.87 -24.54 -13.48
C VAL A 95 -19.49 -25.15 -13.21
N SER A 96 -18.66 -25.34 -14.25
CA SER A 96 -17.28 -25.83 -14.09
C SER A 96 -16.45 -24.87 -13.26
N PHE A 97 -16.54 -23.57 -13.57
CA PHE A 97 -15.84 -22.52 -12.83
C PHE A 97 -16.24 -22.48 -11.36
N LEU A 98 -17.54 -22.45 -11.04
CA LEU A 98 -18.02 -22.45 -9.66
C LEU A 98 -17.59 -23.73 -8.91
N SER A 99 -17.70 -24.88 -9.58
CA SER A 99 -17.27 -26.16 -9.00
C SER A 99 -15.78 -26.21 -8.67
N LEU A 100 -14.94 -25.41 -9.33
CA LEU A 100 -13.50 -25.40 -9.11
C LEU A 100 -13.02 -24.22 -8.24
N THR A 101 -13.88 -23.25 -7.92
CA THR A 101 -13.50 -22.00 -7.23
C THR A 101 -13.88 -21.95 -5.75
N PHE A 102 -14.31 -23.04 -5.11
CA PHE A 102 -14.70 -23.01 -3.70
C PHE A 102 -13.59 -22.54 -2.74
N PHE A 103 -12.31 -22.76 -3.06
CA PHE A 103 -11.18 -22.24 -2.29
C PHE A 103 -11.14 -20.70 -2.24
N ILE A 104 -11.68 -20.03 -3.27
CA ILE A 104 -11.83 -18.57 -3.29
C ILE A 104 -12.82 -18.16 -2.19
N SER A 105 -13.91 -18.92 -2.00
CA SER A 105 -14.87 -18.68 -0.91
C SER A 105 -14.24 -18.85 0.47
N TYR A 106 -13.36 -19.85 0.66
CA TYR A 106 -12.55 -19.98 1.88
C TYR A 106 -11.70 -18.73 2.14
N SER A 107 -11.00 -18.24 1.11
CA SER A 107 -10.18 -17.02 1.20
C SER A 107 -11.04 -15.77 1.47
N PHE A 108 -12.25 -15.69 0.90
CA PHE A 108 -13.22 -14.65 1.23
C PHE A 108 -13.68 -14.73 2.69
N GLY A 109 -13.90 -15.92 3.24
CA GLY A 109 -14.22 -16.13 4.65
C GLY A 109 -13.14 -15.59 5.58
N LEU A 110 -11.88 -15.97 5.32
CA LEU A 110 -10.72 -15.46 6.07
C LEU A 110 -10.61 -13.93 5.97
N ASN A 111 -10.81 -13.36 4.77
CA ASN A 111 -10.74 -11.92 4.58
C ASN A 111 -11.90 -11.17 5.25
N ALA A 112 -13.10 -11.76 5.25
CA ALA A 112 -14.25 -11.21 5.95
C ALA A 112 -13.98 -11.16 7.47
N LYS A 113 -13.47 -12.26 8.05
CA LYS A 113 -13.11 -12.29 9.48
C LYS A 113 -12.01 -11.27 9.82
N LEU A 114 -10.97 -11.19 8.99
CA LEU A 114 -9.90 -10.19 9.13
C LEU A 114 -10.47 -8.76 9.20
N ARG A 115 -11.40 -8.42 8.30
CA ARG A 115 -12.02 -7.09 8.26
C ARG A 115 -12.99 -6.84 9.43
N THR A 116 -13.57 -7.88 10.00
CA THR A 116 -14.35 -7.78 11.23
C THR A 116 -13.46 -7.49 12.44
N GLU A 117 -12.36 -8.22 12.59
CA GLU A 117 -11.44 -8.06 13.73
C GLU A 117 -10.56 -6.81 13.63
N LEU A 118 -10.22 -6.39 12.41
CA LEU A 118 -9.45 -5.19 12.12
C LEU A 118 -10.16 -4.36 11.06
N PRO A 119 -11.14 -3.52 11.43
CA PRO A 119 -11.74 -2.59 10.48
C PRO A 119 -10.68 -1.65 9.88
N GLU A 120 -10.85 -1.24 8.63
CA GLU A 120 -9.90 -0.35 7.94
C GLU A 120 -9.64 0.94 8.74
N LYS A 121 -10.68 1.50 9.38
CA LYS A 121 -10.54 2.66 10.26
C LYS A 121 -9.57 2.40 11.43
N SER A 122 -9.60 1.20 12.01
CA SER A 122 -8.66 0.82 13.08
C SER A 122 -7.25 0.62 12.54
N LEU A 123 -7.09 -0.05 11.38
CA LEU A 123 -5.79 -0.21 10.74
C LEU A 123 -5.15 1.15 10.42
N ASN A 124 -5.92 2.08 9.85
CA ASN A 124 -5.45 3.42 9.55
C ASN A 124 -5.07 4.19 10.81
N LYS A 125 -5.81 4.03 11.91
CA LYS A 125 -5.44 4.63 13.22
C LYS A 125 -4.12 4.09 13.75
N ASP A 126 -3.88 2.79 13.60
CA ASP A 126 -2.63 2.12 13.99
C ASP A 126 -1.45 2.62 13.13
N LYS A 127 -1.65 2.72 11.80
CA LYS A 127 -0.66 3.30 10.88
C LYS A 127 -0.33 4.74 11.20
N THR A 128 -1.33 5.58 11.46
CA THR A 128 -1.11 6.98 11.84
C THR A 128 -0.29 7.07 13.12
N LEU A 129 -0.58 6.24 14.14
CA LEU A 129 0.23 6.21 15.36
C LEU A 129 1.69 5.85 15.07
N LEU A 130 1.94 4.82 14.26
CA LEU A 130 3.28 4.43 13.85
C LEU A 130 3.98 5.53 13.04
N ASN A 131 3.29 6.18 12.11
CA ASN A 131 3.85 7.26 11.30
C ASN A 131 4.19 8.50 12.14
N VAL A 132 3.38 8.83 13.15
CA VAL A 132 3.65 9.92 14.11
C VAL A 132 4.86 9.56 14.97
N LEU A 133 4.92 8.36 15.53
CA LEU A 133 5.99 7.96 16.45
C LEU A 133 7.27 7.49 15.75
N GLN A 134 7.24 7.33 14.42
CA GLN A 134 8.32 6.75 13.60
C GLN A 134 9.73 7.21 14.00
N PRO A 135 10.02 8.52 14.23
CA PRO A 135 11.37 8.95 14.56
C PRO A 135 11.87 8.46 15.92
N PHE A 136 10.96 8.12 16.84
CA PHE A 136 11.28 7.55 18.16
C PHE A 136 11.46 6.03 18.14
N LEU A 137 11.31 5.39 16.98
CA LEU A 137 11.36 3.93 16.82
C LEU A 137 12.70 3.41 16.24
N TYR A 138 13.71 4.26 16.18
CA TYR A 138 15.05 3.90 15.69
C TYR A 138 16.05 3.84 16.86
N ASN A 139 16.65 2.68 17.10
CA ASN A 139 17.51 2.43 18.27
C ASN A 139 18.94 2.92 18.10
N TYR A 140 19.38 3.09 16.85
CA TYR A 140 20.73 3.50 16.55
C TYR A 140 20.68 4.57 15.48
N THR A 141 20.95 5.80 15.89
CA THR A 141 21.20 6.87 14.95
C THR A 141 22.51 7.53 15.33
N SER A 142 23.41 7.74 14.36
CA SER A 142 24.63 8.53 14.54
C SER A 142 24.35 10.03 14.67
N TYR A 143 23.09 10.40 14.94
CA TYR A 143 22.62 11.77 14.93
C TYR A 143 22.72 12.38 16.32
N SER A 144 22.96 13.69 16.37
CA SER A 144 22.75 14.47 17.59
C SER A 144 21.26 14.63 17.84
N SER A 145 20.87 14.71 19.11
CA SER A 145 19.53 15.06 19.56
C SER A 145 18.92 16.28 18.86
N GLU A 146 19.70 17.31 18.55
CA GLU A 146 19.25 18.48 17.79
C GLU A 146 18.62 18.10 16.44
N LYS A 147 19.12 17.04 15.79
CA LYS A 147 18.61 16.60 14.49
C LYS A 147 17.20 16.01 14.56
N LEU A 148 16.86 15.35 15.67
CA LEU A 148 15.57 14.69 15.89
C LEU A 148 14.56 15.60 16.60
N PHE A 149 15.06 16.49 17.48
CA PHE A 149 14.27 17.30 18.42
C PHE A 149 14.46 18.81 18.23
N ASN A 150 14.78 19.27 17.02
CA ASN A 150 14.73 20.71 16.71
C ASN A 150 13.32 21.06 16.18
N PRO A 151 12.63 22.06 16.76
CA PRO A 151 11.30 22.52 16.33
C PRO A 151 11.19 22.82 14.83
N GLU A 152 12.19 23.51 14.27
CA GLU A 152 12.26 23.82 12.84
C GLU A 152 12.44 22.56 12.02
N ASN A 153 13.28 21.62 12.45
CA ASN A 153 13.46 20.34 11.76
C ASN A 153 12.21 19.42 11.84
N ILE A 154 11.39 19.55 12.90
CA ILE A 154 10.16 18.76 13.04
C ILE A 154 9.06 19.32 12.16
N LEU A 155 8.89 20.66 12.11
CA LEU A 155 7.85 21.32 11.32
C LEU A 155 8.24 21.53 9.86
N TYR A 156 9.54 21.74 9.60
CA TYR A 156 10.16 22.09 8.34
C TYR A 156 11.50 21.31 8.17
N PRO A 157 11.45 19.96 8.10
CA PRO A 157 12.66 19.14 7.99
C PRO A 157 13.50 19.55 6.78
N ARG A 158 14.73 20.01 7.05
CA ARG A 158 15.74 20.36 6.03
C ARG A 158 16.30 19.12 5.31
N PRO A 159 16.83 19.28 4.08
CA PRO A 159 17.00 20.56 3.40
C PRO A 159 15.79 20.86 2.53
N TYR A 160 15.53 22.16 2.38
CA TYR A 160 14.59 22.77 1.45
C TYR A 160 14.49 22.01 0.12
N PRO A 161 13.35 22.05 -0.59
CA PRO A 161 13.28 21.53 -1.96
C PRO A 161 14.50 22.07 -2.73
N VAL A 162 15.37 21.21 -3.23
CA VAL A 162 16.58 21.62 -3.93
C VAL A 162 16.34 21.54 -5.43
N ILE A 163 16.92 22.46 -6.18
CA ILE A 163 16.96 22.40 -7.63
C ILE A 163 18.39 22.10 -8.09
N GLU A 164 18.53 21.08 -8.92
CA GLU A 164 19.79 20.71 -9.56
C GLU A 164 20.03 21.65 -10.75
N GLN A 165 21.18 22.28 -10.79
CA GLN A 165 21.70 23.00 -11.94
C GLN A 165 22.91 22.23 -12.48
N ARG A 166 22.82 21.83 -13.75
CA ARG A 166 23.92 21.15 -14.43
C ARG A 166 24.58 22.14 -15.37
N ASP A 167 25.83 22.45 -15.06
CA ASP A 167 26.66 23.27 -15.91
C ASP A 167 27.66 22.36 -16.63
N THR A 168 27.69 22.47 -17.95
CA THR A 168 28.60 21.69 -18.80
C THR A 168 29.85 22.52 -19.06
N LEU A 169 30.98 22.08 -18.52
CA LEU A 169 32.27 22.72 -18.68
C LEU A 169 33.01 22.04 -19.84
N TYR A 170 33.15 22.77 -20.94
CA TYR A 170 33.90 22.32 -22.12
C TYR A 170 35.38 22.68 -21.93
N TYR A 171 36.25 21.69 -21.94
CA TYR A 171 37.69 21.90 -21.73
C TYR A 171 38.38 22.51 -22.96
N ASP A 172 37.78 22.36 -24.15
CA ASP A 172 38.22 22.96 -25.39
C ASP A 172 37.04 23.72 -26.06
N PRO A 173 37.15 25.04 -26.29
CA PRO A 173 36.10 25.84 -26.95
C PRO A 173 35.73 25.36 -28.35
N ASN A 174 36.66 24.68 -29.05
CA ASN A 174 36.50 24.24 -30.44
C ASN A 174 36.20 22.73 -30.56
N ASN A 175 36.26 21.98 -29.46
CA ASN A 175 36.01 20.54 -29.45
C ASN A 175 35.03 20.17 -28.32
N ARG A 176 33.78 19.91 -28.71
CA ARG A 176 32.68 19.58 -27.78
C ARG A 176 32.71 18.13 -27.28
N ASP A 177 33.66 17.32 -27.72
CA ASP A 177 33.74 15.90 -27.35
C ASP A 177 34.37 15.70 -25.96
N TYR A 178 35.05 16.70 -25.42
CA TYR A 178 35.65 16.68 -24.08
C TYR A 178 34.99 17.73 -23.17
N TYR A 179 33.97 17.27 -22.44
CA TYR A 179 33.30 18.07 -21.42
C TYR A 179 33.22 17.31 -20.10
N SER A 180 33.09 18.07 -19.02
CA SER A 180 32.60 17.56 -17.74
C SER A 180 31.30 18.24 -17.40
N THR A 181 30.43 17.53 -16.72
CA THR A 181 29.20 18.10 -16.16
C THR A 181 29.42 18.26 -14.67
N GLU A 182 29.45 19.49 -14.22
CA GLU A 182 29.39 19.81 -12.79
C GLU A 182 27.93 20.06 -12.40
N SER A 183 27.51 19.45 -11.30
CA SER A 183 26.15 19.59 -10.78
C SER A 183 26.20 20.37 -9.49
N SER A 184 25.72 21.61 -9.53
CA SER A 184 25.50 22.44 -8.35
C SER A 184 24.04 22.33 -7.93
N TYR A 185 23.77 22.30 -6.63
CA TYR A 185 22.42 22.22 -6.11
C TYR A 185 22.11 23.47 -5.32
N TYR A 186 20.89 24.00 -5.42
CA TYR A 186 20.48 25.22 -4.71
C TYR A 186 19.21 24.96 -3.91
N SER A 187 19.06 25.58 -2.73
CA SER A 187 17.78 25.60 -2.00
C SER A 187 16.69 26.32 -2.81
N ILE A 188 15.42 25.92 -2.65
CA ILE A 188 14.27 26.67 -3.15
C ILE A 188 13.65 27.41 -1.96
N ASP A 189 13.69 28.73 -2.04
CA ASP A 189 13.14 29.64 -1.04
C ASP A 189 11.92 30.39 -1.60
N THR A 190 11.04 30.84 -0.71
CA THR A 190 9.82 31.57 -1.08
C THR A 190 9.73 32.87 -0.31
N LEU A 191 9.60 33.98 -1.04
CA LEU A 191 9.42 35.32 -0.49
C LEU A 191 8.03 35.82 -0.82
N ARG A 192 7.25 36.22 0.19
CA ARG A 192 5.93 36.82 0.01
C ARG A 192 5.92 38.25 0.50
N MET A 193 5.52 39.17 -0.37
CA MET A 193 5.49 40.61 -0.06
C MET A 193 4.23 41.26 -0.66
N LEU A 194 3.86 42.47 -0.21
CA LEU A 194 2.76 43.21 -0.83
C LEU A 194 3.11 43.57 -2.28
N SER A 195 2.17 43.41 -3.21
CA SER A 195 2.39 43.68 -4.63
C SER A 195 2.75 45.15 -4.89
N ASN A 196 2.29 46.08 -4.04
CA ASN A 196 2.68 47.48 -4.12
C ASN A 196 4.13 47.71 -3.68
N ASP A 197 4.64 46.92 -2.73
CA ASP A 197 6.02 47.00 -2.29
C ASP A 197 6.95 46.29 -3.27
N HIS A 198 6.50 45.18 -3.87
CA HIS A 198 7.19 44.53 -4.99
C HIS A 198 7.36 45.49 -6.19
N LYS A 199 6.32 46.24 -6.55
CA LYS A 199 6.40 47.26 -7.61
C LYS A 199 7.33 48.44 -7.26
N LYS A 200 7.48 48.77 -5.98
CA LYS A 200 8.40 49.82 -5.50
C LYS A 200 9.84 49.31 -5.38
N LEU A 201 10.05 47.99 -5.34
CA LEU A 201 11.36 47.35 -5.21
C LEU A 201 12.29 47.72 -6.37
N SER A 202 11.78 47.88 -7.60
CA SER A 202 12.61 48.18 -8.78
C SER A 202 13.51 49.42 -8.65
N ASN A 203 13.12 50.40 -7.82
CA ASN A 203 13.87 51.65 -7.66
C ASN A 203 14.57 51.80 -6.30
N LYS A 204 14.19 51.03 -5.27
CA LYS A 204 14.80 51.07 -3.91
C LYS A 204 15.62 49.83 -3.55
N ALA A 205 15.59 48.77 -4.37
CA ALA A 205 16.24 47.50 -4.08
C ALA A 205 17.77 47.57 -3.98
N ARG A 206 18.44 48.55 -4.62
CA ARG A 206 19.91 48.69 -4.54
C ARG A 206 20.44 48.75 -3.09
N LEU A 207 19.74 49.42 -2.18
CA LEU A 207 20.22 49.60 -0.80
C LEU A 207 19.93 48.42 0.15
N VAL A 208 18.89 47.63 -0.11
CA VAL A 208 18.54 46.46 0.73
C VAL A 208 19.26 45.20 0.24
N LEU A 209 19.54 45.11 -1.06
CA LEU A 209 20.30 44.01 -1.66
C LEU A 209 21.80 44.09 -1.37
N ASP A 210 22.37 45.29 -1.24
CA ASP A 210 23.73 45.51 -0.76
C ASP A 210 23.92 45.01 0.70
N PHE A 211 22.88 45.10 1.55
CA PHE A 211 22.91 44.57 2.92
C PHE A 211 22.92 43.03 2.97
N LEU A 212 22.42 42.37 1.92
CA LEU A 212 22.41 40.91 1.77
C LEU A 212 23.55 40.38 0.87
N GLY A 213 24.36 41.27 0.29
CA GLY A 213 25.50 40.93 -0.57
C GLY A 213 25.13 40.33 -1.93
N LEU A 214 23.94 40.59 -2.46
CA LEU A 214 23.45 39.97 -3.70
C LEU A 214 23.29 40.99 -4.84
N ASP A 215 23.90 40.72 -5.99
CA ASP A 215 23.73 41.52 -7.21
C ASP A 215 22.31 41.36 -7.78
N THR A 216 21.67 42.48 -8.09
CA THR A 216 20.37 42.60 -8.78
C THR A 216 20.25 41.70 -10.01
N ASN A 217 21.32 41.58 -10.81
CA ASN A 217 21.32 40.79 -12.04
C ASN A 217 21.43 39.27 -11.77
N GLU A 218 21.97 38.86 -10.62
CA GLU A 218 21.99 37.46 -10.21
C GLU A 218 20.65 37.02 -9.64
N LEU A 219 19.96 37.92 -8.93
CA LEU A 219 18.68 37.62 -8.29
C LEU A 219 17.58 37.31 -9.31
N GLU A 220 17.50 38.07 -10.41
CA GLU A 220 16.56 37.77 -11.50
C GLU A 220 16.80 36.38 -12.11
N LYS A 221 18.08 35.97 -12.27
CA LYS A 221 18.46 34.64 -12.78
C LYS A 221 18.12 33.50 -11.79
N ARG A 222 17.96 33.84 -10.51
CA ARG A 222 17.62 32.90 -9.45
C ARG A 222 16.10 32.75 -9.28
N ILE A 223 15.25 33.62 -9.83
CA ILE A 223 13.79 33.48 -9.73
C ILE A 223 13.30 32.28 -10.54
N ILE A 224 12.56 31.39 -9.87
CA ILE A 224 11.94 30.18 -10.46
C ILE A 224 10.51 30.49 -10.90
N SER A 225 9.75 31.20 -10.08
CA SER A 225 8.40 31.63 -10.43
C SER A 225 7.94 32.83 -9.60
N GLU A 226 7.03 33.61 -10.18
CA GLU A 226 6.34 34.69 -9.49
C GLU A 226 4.85 34.52 -9.66
N LYS A 227 4.09 34.67 -8.57
CA LYS A 227 2.64 34.58 -8.58
C LYS A 227 2.01 35.69 -7.75
N LYS A 228 1.07 36.41 -8.36
CA LYS A 228 0.22 37.36 -7.64
C LYS A 228 -0.95 36.65 -6.96
N ILE A 229 -1.07 36.82 -5.65
CA ILE A 229 -2.13 36.27 -4.81
C ILE A 229 -2.77 37.45 -4.06
N GLY A 230 -3.91 37.94 -4.57
CA GLY A 230 -4.58 39.13 -4.03
C GLY A 230 -3.67 40.35 -4.11
N ASP A 231 -3.47 41.02 -2.96
CA ASP A 231 -2.59 42.18 -2.83
C ASP A 231 -1.13 41.80 -2.50
N SER A 232 -0.79 40.51 -2.56
CA SER A 232 0.56 40.00 -2.33
C SER A 232 1.16 39.36 -3.59
N THR A 233 2.47 39.51 -3.75
CA THR A 233 3.28 38.80 -4.73
C THR A 233 4.11 37.76 -3.98
N GLU A 234 4.03 36.52 -4.44
CA GLU A 234 4.86 35.39 -4.00
C GLU A 234 5.94 35.13 -5.05
N ILE A 235 7.20 35.09 -4.63
CA ILE A 235 8.36 34.85 -5.48
C ILE A 235 9.05 33.59 -4.97
N ILE A 236 9.19 32.59 -5.82
CA ILE A 236 9.96 31.37 -5.55
C ILE A 236 11.32 31.54 -6.25
N PHE A 237 12.43 31.33 -5.54
CA PHE A 237 13.78 31.54 -6.08
C PHE A 237 14.81 30.52 -5.58
N LYS A 238 15.92 30.39 -6.32
CA LYS A 238 17.13 29.64 -5.97
C LYS A 238 17.87 30.39 -4.86
N GLY A 239 17.87 29.84 -3.66
CA GLY A 239 18.57 30.36 -2.50
C GLY A 239 20.06 30.03 -2.51
N ALA A 240 20.57 29.51 -1.40
CA ALA A 240 21.99 29.19 -1.23
C ALA A 240 22.39 27.91 -1.98
N GLU A 241 23.63 27.86 -2.47
CA GLU A 241 24.21 26.61 -2.99
C GLU A 241 24.38 25.61 -1.83
N VAL A 242 24.05 24.35 -2.10
CA VAL A 242 24.10 23.24 -1.15
C VAL A 242 24.79 22.05 -1.81
N HIS A 243 25.38 21.17 -1.00
CA HIS A 243 26.08 19.97 -1.48
C HIS A 243 25.41 18.69 -0.97
N PRO A 244 24.33 18.22 -1.62
CA PRO A 244 23.52 17.08 -1.18
C PRO A 244 24.33 15.79 -0.99
N GLN A 245 25.40 15.62 -1.76
CA GLN A 245 26.21 14.40 -1.82
C GLN A 245 27.26 14.33 -0.69
N TYR A 246 27.65 15.47 -0.11
CA TYR A 246 28.70 15.59 0.92
C TYR A 246 28.16 16.04 2.28
N ASP A 247 26.89 16.44 2.36
CA ASP A 247 26.28 16.85 3.61
C ASP A 247 25.70 15.61 4.34
N GLU A 248 26.48 15.03 5.26
CA GLU A 248 26.02 13.98 6.19
C GLU A 248 24.81 14.46 7.06
N LYS A 249 24.45 15.76 7.01
CA LYS A 249 23.24 16.33 7.61
C LYS A 249 21.99 16.12 6.75
N MET A 250 22.11 15.66 5.51
CA MET A 250 20.98 15.31 4.64
C MET A 250 20.27 14.00 5.03
N CYS A 251 20.78 13.31 6.06
CA CYS A 251 20.19 12.08 6.58
C CYS A 251 18.92 12.27 7.45
N ILE A 252 18.61 13.49 7.91
CA ILE A 252 17.38 13.77 8.69
C ILE A 252 16.13 13.73 7.78
N PHE A 253 16.33 14.00 6.49
CA PHE A 253 15.30 13.92 5.46
C PHE A 253 14.77 12.49 5.25
N LEU A 254 15.57 11.46 5.51
CA LEU A 254 15.18 10.07 5.24
C LEU A 254 14.36 9.44 6.36
N GLU A 255 14.40 9.92 7.59
CA GLU A 255 13.61 9.30 8.69
C GLU A 255 12.35 10.09 9.06
N ASN A 256 12.34 11.41 8.90
CA ASN A 256 11.16 12.24 9.20
C ASN A 256 10.11 12.30 8.07
N LYS A 257 10.52 12.06 6.81
CA LYS A 257 9.63 11.97 5.63
C LYS A 257 9.06 10.57 5.42
N ASN A 258 9.75 9.55 5.92
CA ASN A 258 9.32 8.17 5.72
C ASN A 258 8.13 7.86 6.61
N LEU A 259 6.98 7.67 5.97
CA LEU A 259 5.84 7.03 6.61
C LEU A 259 6.23 5.58 6.87
N PHE A 260 6.01 5.09 8.08
CA PHE A 260 6.11 3.66 8.39
C PHE A 260 5.24 2.83 7.43
N SER A 261 3.99 3.26 7.25
CA SER A 261 3.06 2.71 6.27
C SER A 261 2.02 3.78 5.87
N PRO A 262 1.87 4.10 4.58
CA PRO A 262 0.94 5.13 4.13
C PRO A 262 -0.52 4.71 4.34
N VAL A 263 -1.35 5.67 4.74
CA VAL A 263 -2.82 5.55 4.72
C VAL A 263 -3.32 5.91 3.33
N ARG A 264 -4.00 5.00 2.63
CA ARG A 264 -4.32 5.18 1.20
C ARG A 264 -5.28 6.32 0.87
N THR A 265 -6.12 6.73 1.82
CA THR A 265 -7.17 7.74 1.59
C THR A 265 -6.65 9.17 1.63
N VAL A 266 -5.39 9.39 2.04
CA VAL A 266 -4.79 10.71 2.22
C VAL A 266 -3.48 10.76 1.42
N SER A 267 -3.16 11.88 0.78
CA SER A 267 -1.86 12.01 0.08
C SER A 267 -0.69 11.86 1.06
N GLU A 268 0.40 11.25 0.61
CA GLU A 268 1.59 11.04 1.46
C GLU A 268 2.13 12.36 2.00
N TYR A 269 2.17 13.40 1.17
CA TYR A 269 2.56 14.75 1.58
C TYR A 269 1.71 15.29 2.74
N ARG A 270 0.38 15.14 2.64
CA ARG A 270 -0.53 15.62 3.69
C ARG A 270 -0.36 14.82 4.97
N GLN A 271 -0.13 13.51 4.88
CA GLN A 271 0.15 12.67 6.05
C GLN A 271 1.47 13.09 6.72
N GLN A 272 2.53 13.28 5.94
CA GLN A 272 3.83 13.73 6.44
C GLN A 272 3.69 15.04 7.22
N TYR A 273 3.00 16.03 6.66
CA TYR A 273 2.75 17.30 7.33
C TYR A 273 1.92 17.14 8.62
N GLN A 274 0.81 16.39 8.56
CA GLN A 274 -0.05 16.18 9.74
C GLN A 274 0.70 15.44 10.86
N ASN A 275 1.50 14.44 10.51
CA ASN A 275 2.30 13.69 11.48
C ASN A 275 3.41 14.56 12.09
N ALA A 276 4.04 15.42 11.28
CA ALA A 276 5.01 16.41 11.74
C ALA A 276 4.41 17.40 12.75
N VAL A 277 3.23 17.97 12.45
CA VAL A 277 2.50 18.85 13.36
C VAL A 277 2.13 18.13 14.66
N GLU A 278 1.67 16.87 14.57
CA GLU A 278 1.32 16.10 15.76
C GLU A 278 2.55 15.79 16.63
N ARG A 279 3.68 15.41 16.02
CA ARG A 279 4.96 15.24 16.71
C ARG A 279 5.39 16.53 17.43
N TYR A 280 5.32 17.66 16.73
CA TYR A 280 5.63 18.96 17.33
C TYR A 280 4.74 19.24 18.55
N ASN A 281 3.44 18.99 18.43
CA ASN A 281 2.54 19.22 19.55
C ASN A 281 2.86 18.29 20.73
N LEU A 282 3.12 17.01 20.49
CA LEU A 282 3.51 16.04 21.54
C LEU A 282 4.81 16.42 22.25
N LEU A 283 5.74 17.07 21.55
CA LEU A 283 7.06 17.42 22.08
C LEU A 283 7.11 18.79 22.76
N TYR A 284 6.39 19.81 22.26
CA TYR A 284 6.55 21.20 22.72
C TYR A 284 5.27 21.87 23.22
N LYS A 285 4.09 21.36 22.84
CA LYS A 285 2.82 22.04 23.14
C LYS A 285 2.00 21.33 24.21
N TYR A 286 1.94 20.01 24.15
CA TYR A 286 1.14 19.18 25.04
C TYR A 286 1.94 18.79 26.29
N SER A 287 1.23 18.36 27.33
CA SER A 287 1.85 17.80 28.52
C SER A 287 2.63 16.51 28.19
N GLN A 288 3.65 16.21 28.99
CA GLN A 288 4.45 14.98 28.86
C GLN A 288 3.57 13.71 28.87
N ASP A 289 2.45 13.75 29.60
CA ASP A 289 1.47 12.66 29.66
C ASP A 289 0.87 12.31 28.29
N SER A 290 0.79 13.26 27.36
CA SER A 290 0.29 13.00 26.00
C SER A 290 1.23 12.10 25.21
N LEU A 291 2.54 12.30 25.36
CA LEU A 291 3.54 11.44 24.74
C LEU A 291 3.60 10.07 25.43
N LEU A 292 3.51 10.04 26.76
CA LEU A 292 3.41 8.79 27.53
C LEU A 292 2.21 7.95 27.06
N TYR A 293 1.04 8.57 26.94
CA TYR A 293 -0.16 7.89 26.42
C TYR A 293 0.05 7.35 25.00
N SER A 294 0.78 8.09 24.16
CA SER A 294 1.11 7.65 22.80
C SER A 294 2.02 6.42 22.80
N PHE A 295 3.02 6.37 23.68
CA PHE A 295 3.88 5.19 23.85
C PHE A 295 3.16 4.00 24.52
N GLN A 296 2.21 4.24 25.43
CA GLN A 296 1.35 3.17 25.95
C GLN A 296 0.51 2.55 24.83
N ARG A 297 -0.03 3.39 23.95
CA ARG A 297 -0.76 2.90 22.77
C ARG A 297 0.13 2.15 21.80
N LEU A 298 1.40 2.56 21.65
CA LEU A 298 2.39 1.83 20.86
C LEU A 298 2.65 0.44 21.44
N ASP A 299 2.89 0.32 22.76
CA ASP A 299 3.10 -0.97 23.42
C ASP A 299 1.89 -1.92 23.24
N VAL A 300 0.68 -1.40 23.41
CA VAL A 300 -0.55 -2.15 23.12
C VAL A 300 -0.63 -2.58 21.64
N LEU A 301 -0.21 -1.72 20.71
CA LEU A 301 -0.16 -2.03 19.29
C LEU A 301 0.83 -3.16 18.99
N LEU A 302 2.05 -3.10 19.53
CA LEU A 302 3.07 -4.12 19.34
C LEU A 302 2.57 -5.48 19.85
N LYS A 303 1.96 -5.52 21.04
CA LYS A 303 1.31 -6.72 21.61
C LYS A 303 0.14 -7.23 20.76
N LYS A 304 -0.72 -6.32 20.26
CA LYS A 304 -1.84 -6.65 19.35
C LYS A 304 -1.36 -7.38 18.09
N TYR A 305 -0.20 -7.00 17.55
CA TYR A 305 0.35 -7.59 16.34
C TYR A 305 1.38 -8.71 16.60
N ASN A 306 1.59 -9.08 17.86
CA ASN A 306 2.57 -10.08 18.31
C ASN A 306 4.00 -9.73 17.88
N ILE A 307 4.40 -8.48 18.13
CA ILE A 307 5.76 -8.00 17.91
C ILE A 307 6.51 -8.02 19.23
N GLU A 308 7.66 -8.68 19.24
CA GLU A 308 8.53 -8.69 20.41
C GLU A 308 9.05 -7.28 20.69
N THR A 309 8.94 -6.87 21.95
CA THR A 309 9.25 -5.52 22.38
C THR A 309 9.74 -5.51 23.82
N GLN A 310 10.72 -4.66 24.09
CA GLN A 310 11.24 -4.34 25.43
C GLN A 310 10.93 -2.87 25.79
N ILE A 311 10.05 -2.21 25.03
CA ILE A 311 9.71 -0.81 25.25
C ILE A 311 8.97 -0.67 26.57
N ILE A 312 9.50 0.19 27.44
CA ILE A 312 8.84 0.62 28.66
C ILE A 312 8.36 2.07 28.44
N PRO A 313 7.05 2.33 28.23
CA PRO A 313 6.56 3.65 27.83
C PRO A 313 7.02 4.81 28.70
N LYS A 314 7.04 4.62 30.03
CA LYS A 314 7.49 5.64 30.98
C LYS A 314 8.97 6.00 30.83
N GLU A 315 9.79 5.00 30.55
CA GLU A 315 11.23 5.19 30.37
C GLU A 315 11.53 5.83 29.02
N LEU A 316 10.88 5.36 27.97
CA LEU A 316 11.00 5.94 26.63
C LEU A 316 10.55 7.41 26.59
N THR A 317 9.48 7.78 27.31
CA THR A 317 9.07 9.19 27.46
C THR A 317 10.17 10.04 28.11
N LYS A 318 10.81 9.52 29.16
CA LYS A 318 11.92 10.23 29.83
C LYS A 318 13.11 10.41 28.90
N ASP A 319 13.48 9.37 28.16
CA ASP A 319 14.59 9.43 27.21
C ASP A 319 14.31 10.49 26.13
N VAL A 320 13.11 10.48 25.56
CA VAL A 320 12.70 11.46 24.54
C VAL A 320 12.78 12.90 25.06
N PHE A 321 12.28 13.19 26.26
CA PHE A 321 12.37 14.54 26.82
C PHE A 321 13.79 14.91 27.23
N TYR A 322 14.58 13.96 27.73
CA TYR A 322 16.00 14.17 28.00
C TYR A 322 16.73 14.63 26.74
N TYR A 323 16.61 13.89 25.64
CA TYR A 323 17.26 14.26 24.38
C TYR A 323 16.65 15.51 23.73
N ARG A 324 15.36 15.79 23.92
CA ARG A 324 14.75 17.06 23.50
C ARG A 324 15.44 18.25 24.16
N ASP A 325 15.72 18.13 25.45
CA ASP A 325 16.26 19.22 26.27
C ASP A 325 17.80 19.32 26.20
N HIS A 326 18.49 18.27 25.74
CA HIS A 326 19.96 18.19 25.67
C HIS A 326 20.45 18.02 24.24
N HIS A 327 20.49 19.10 23.47
CA HIS A 327 20.68 19.11 22.01
C HIS A 327 21.99 18.49 21.46
N GLN A 328 23.04 18.34 22.27
CA GLN A 328 24.35 17.85 21.83
C GLN A 328 24.62 16.37 22.12
N GLU A 329 23.68 15.68 22.76
CA GLU A 329 23.86 14.26 23.11
C GLU A 329 23.71 13.35 21.88
N PRO A 330 24.56 12.33 21.72
CA PRO A 330 24.39 11.33 20.69
C PRO A 330 23.13 10.50 20.97
N LEU A 331 22.28 10.30 19.96
CA LEU A 331 21.03 9.53 20.02
C LEU A 331 21.30 8.00 20.05
N ASN A 332 22.04 7.54 21.05
CA ASN A 332 22.47 6.15 21.18
C ASN A 332 21.82 5.39 22.35
N ALA A 333 21.05 6.05 23.22
CA ALA A 333 20.49 5.44 24.43
C ALA A 333 18.96 5.55 24.56
N ILE A 334 18.22 5.90 23.51
CA ILE A 334 16.75 5.83 23.55
C ILE A 334 16.35 4.35 23.71
N ARG A 335 15.63 4.01 24.79
CA ARG A 335 15.19 2.64 25.07
C ARG A 335 13.94 2.27 24.27
N ASN A 336 14.11 2.07 22.98
CA ASN A 336 13.05 1.75 22.01
C ASN A 336 13.21 0.37 21.36
N THR A 337 13.76 -0.63 22.05
CA THR A 337 14.01 -1.96 21.47
C THR A 337 12.74 -2.75 21.14
N TYR A 338 12.55 -3.08 19.86
CA TYR A 338 11.51 -3.99 19.36
C TYR A 338 11.91 -4.64 18.02
N GLU A 339 11.22 -5.71 17.63
CA GLU A 339 11.44 -6.42 16.35
C GLU A 339 10.89 -5.64 15.15
N ARG A 340 11.68 -4.68 14.67
CA ARG A 340 11.30 -3.74 13.59
C ARG A 340 11.00 -4.43 12.26
N ASN A 341 11.79 -5.44 11.90
CA ASN A 341 11.58 -6.17 10.64
C ASN A 341 10.26 -6.92 10.68
N SER A 342 9.94 -7.59 11.79
CA SER A 342 8.67 -8.27 11.98
C SER A 342 7.48 -7.30 11.91
N LEU A 343 7.58 -6.11 12.51
CA LEU A 343 6.52 -5.10 12.40
C LEU A 343 6.32 -4.63 10.95
N LYS A 344 7.43 -4.37 10.23
CA LYS A 344 7.39 -3.92 8.83
C LYS A 344 6.76 -4.98 7.93
N GLU A 345 7.16 -6.24 8.09
CA GLU A 345 6.61 -7.38 7.36
C GLU A 345 5.11 -7.57 7.66
N LYS A 346 4.73 -7.47 8.94
CA LYS A 346 3.34 -7.56 9.39
C LYS A 346 2.44 -6.55 8.69
N PHE A 347 2.81 -5.27 8.72
CA PHE A 347 2.02 -4.20 8.09
C PHE A 347 2.03 -4.30 6.56
N THR A 348 3.14 -4.74 5.96
CA THR A 348 3.21 -5.01 4.52
C THR A 348 2.27 -6.14 4.10
N THR A 349 2.19 -7.21 4.90
CA THR A 349 1.25 -8.31 4.65
C THR A 349 -0.19 -7.83 4.86
N LEU A 350 -0.49 -7.12 5.94
CA LEU A 350 -1.84 -6.57 6.18
C LEU A 350 -2.27 -5.66 5.02
N ASP A 351 -1.39 -4.80 4.51
CA ASP A 351 -1.72 -3.94 3.37
C ASP A 351 -2.06 -4.69 2.10
N ARG A 352 -1.35 -5.79 1.83
CA ARG A 352 -1.70 -6.68 0.72
C ARG A 352 -3.05 -7.34 0.96
N LEU A 353 -3.29 -7.88 2.14
CA LEU A 353 -4.57 -8.52 2.48
C LEU A 353 -5.77 -7.55 2.41
N PHE A 354 -5.61 -6.30 2.82
CA PHE A 354 -6.69 -5.30 2.79
C PHE A 354 -6.95 -4.74 1.40
N TYR A 355 -5.88 -4.38 0.67
CA TYR A 355 -5.99 -3.51 -0.49
C TYR A 355 -5.56 -4.13 -1.82
N LYS A 356 -4.80 -5.23 -1.79
CA LYS A 356 -4.40 -5.98 -2.98
C LYS A 356 -4.57 -7.49 -2.73
N PRO A 357 -5.75 -7.95 -2.25
CA PRO A 357 -5.92 -9.36 -1.90
C PRO A 357 -5.78 -10.22 -3.16
N ASN A 358 -4.71 -11.00 -3.21
CA ASN A 358 -4.52 -11.99 -4.25
C ASN A 358 -5.28 -13.26 -3.85
N TYR A 359 -6.41 -13.52 -4.49
CA TYR A 359 -7.20 -14.75 -4.30
C TYR A 359 -6.72 -15.92 -5.17
N LEU A 360 -5.82 -15.64 -6.12
CA LEU A 360 -5.14 -16.59 -6.99
C LEU A 360 -3.68 -16.16 -7.09
N HIS A 361 -2.79 -16.92 -6.45
CA HIS A 361 -1.35 -16.63 -6.49
C HIS A 361 -0.87 -16.65 -7.95
N PRO A 362 0.02 -15.72 -8.37
CA PRO A 362 0.49 -15.66 -9.75
C PRO A 362 1.02 -17.01 -10.27
N SER A 363 1.72 -17.77 -9.42
CA SER A 363 2.27 -19.08 -9.80
C SER A 363 1.23 -20.15 -10.15
N ILE A 364 0.02 -20.09 -9.57
CA ILE A 364 -1.04 -21.10 -9.79
C ILE A 364 -2.12 -20.62 -10.73
N ARG A 365 -2.18 -19.32 -11.03
CA ARG A 365 -3.24 -18.71 -11.84
C ARG A 365 -3.39 -19.40 -13.19
N GLN A 366 -2.28 -19.64 -13.88
CA GLN A 366 -2.28 -20.25 -15.21
C GLN A 366 -2.70 -21.72 -15.16
N MET A 367 -2.18 -22.48 -14.19
CA MET A 367 -2.57 -23.88 -13.95
C MET A 367 -4.07 -23.99 -13.64
N PHE A 368 -4.58 -23.11 -12.78
CA PHE A 368 -6.00 -23.06 -12.44
C PHE A 368 -6.89 -22.77 -13.64
N ILE A 369 -6.58 -21.71 -14.41
CA ILE A 369 -7.35 -21.34 -15.61
C ILE A 369 -7.30 -22.49 -16.63
N SER A 370 -6.13 -23.10 -16.83
CA SER A 370 -5.99 -24.26 -17.71
C SER A 370 -6.86 -25.42 -17.26
N ALA A 371 -6.89 -25.76 -15.97
CA ALA A 371 -7.73 -26.82 -15.44
C ALA A 371 -9.23 -26.55 -15.65
N VAL A 372 -9.68 -25.31 -15.40
CA VAL A 372 -11.09 -24.92 -15.65
C VAL A 372 -11.46 -25.07 -17.12
N ILE A 373 -10.61 -24.60 -18.03
CA ILE A 373 -10.83 -24.70 -19.48
C ILE A 373 -10.83 -26.17 -19.92
N SER A 374 -9.89 -26.99 -19.44
CA SER A 374 -9.82 -28.41 -19.77
C SER A 374 -11.05 -29.18 -19.32
N VAL A 375 -11.50 -28.97 -18.07
CA VAL A 375 -12.74 -29.59 -17.55
C VAL A 375 -13.95 -29.14 -18.36
N TRP A 376 -14.06 -27.84 -18.64
CA TRP A 376 -15.14 -27.30 -19.47
C TRP A 376 -15.14 -27.93 -20.87
N LEU A 377 -13.99 -28.00 -21.54
CA LEU A 377 -13.85 -28.60 -22.87
C LEU A 377 -14.30 -30.07 -22.86
N ILE A 378 -13.88 -30.85 -21.87
CA ILE A 378 -14.29 -32.26 -21.74
C ILE A 378 -15.81 -32.37 -21.59
N LEU A 379 -16.41 -31.60 -20.68
CA LEU A 379 -17.86 -31.62 -20.47
C LEU A 379 -18.64 -31.15 -21.69
N PHE A 380 -18.14 -30.12 -22.37
CA PHE A 380 -18.74 -29.60 -23.60
C PHE A 380 -18.64 -30.60 -24.75
N LEU A 381 -17.50 -31.29 -24.91
CA LEU A 381 -17.34 -32.36 -25.90
C LEU A 381 -18.29 -33.52 -25.63
N LEU A 382 -18.44 -33.96 -24.38
CA LEU A 382 -19.41 -34.99 -23.99
C LEU A 382 -20.84 -34.57 -24.36
N TYR A 383 -21.20 -33.33 -24.08
CA TYR A 383 -22.48 -32.75 -24.49
C TYR A 383 -22.67 -32.75 -26.01
N LEU A 384 -21.65 -32.33 -26.78
CA LEU A 384 -21.71 -32.36 -28.23
C LEU A 384 -21.88 -33.78 -28.77
N ILE A 385 -21.07 -34.74 -28.31
CA ILE A 385 -21.15 -36.15 -28.73
C ILE A 385 -22.56 -36.71 -28.51
N TRP A 386 -23.15 -36.43 -27.34
CA TRP A 386 -24.51 -36.85 -27.04
C TRP A 386 -25.54 -36.22 -27.98
N ASN A 387 -25.44 -34.91 -28.22
CA ASN A 387 -26.31 -34.18 -29.13
C ASN A 387 -26.17 -34.65 -30.60
N PHE A 388 -24.98 -35.07 -31.02
CA PHE A 388 -24.75 -35.67 -32.34
C PHE A 388 -25.27 -37.11 -32.44
N ARG A 389 -25.18 -37.92 -31.38
CA ARG A 389 -25.68 -39.31 -31.37
C ARG A 389 -27.21 -39.37 -31.34
N SER A 390 -27.87 -38.52 -30.56
CA SER A 390 -29.34 -38.41 -30.56
C SER A 390 -29.88 -38.03 -31.96
N ARG A 391 -29.10 -37.24 -32.72
CA ARG A 391 -29.33 -36.89 -34.12
C ARG A 391 -29.47 -38.11 -35.04
N LYS A 392 -28.59 -39.12 -34.91
CA LYS A 392 -28.61 -40.34 -35.75
C LYS A 392 -29.74 -41.32 -35.37
N SER A 393 -30.18 -41.30 -34.11
CA SER A 393 -31.26 -42.17 -33.62
C SER A 393 -32.68 -41.66 -33.91
N SER A 394 -32.83 -40.37 -34.24
CA SER A 394 -34.12 -39.74 -34.54
C SER A 394 -34.41 -39.62 -36.05
N SER A 395 -33.45 -39.92 -36.92
CA SER A 395 -33.64 -39.94 -38.39
C SER A 395 -33.77 -41.36 -38.96
N LYS A 396 -33.87 -42.36 -38.09
CA LYS A 396 -34.50 -43.65 -38.35
C LYS A 396 -35.85 -43.63 -37.66
#